data_AF-A0A7C5Z2J0-F1
#
_entry.id   AF-A0A7C5Z2J0-F1
#
_cell.length_a   1.000
_cell.length_b   1.000
_cell.length_c   1.000
_cell.angle_alpha   90.00
_cell.angle_beta   90.00
_cell.angle_gamma   90.00
#
_symmetry.space_group_name_H-M   'P 1'
#
loop_
_entity.id
_entity.type
_entity.pdbx_description
1 polymer ?
#
loop_
_entity_poly.entity_id
_entity_poly.type
_entity_poly.pdbx_seq_one_letter_code
_entity_poly.pdbx_strand_id
1 'polypeptide(L)'
;MNNMNRLKLTIFLCLLEFMVLPIGYAQMGPGPRQRARFYNPAAETTVKGTVEEVRTVTGRGGWNGTHLTMKTADKTIDVHLGPASFLKQKGFTFAKGDQIEVTGAKAEFGGSEAIIAREVKKGSETLVLRDAQGIPKWSGGWRR
;
A
#
# COMPACT_ATOMS: atom_id res chain seq x y z
N MET A 1 -5.93 -28.59 -64.32
CA MET A 1 -6.33 -29.09 -62.98
C MET A 1 -5.57 -28.25 -61.95
N ASN A 2 -6.12 -27.09 -61.64
CA ASN A 2 -5.46 -25.97 -60.95
C ASN A 2 -5.95 -25.88 -59.51
N ASN A 3 -5.37 -26.64 -58.58
CA ASN A 3 -5.81 -26.60 -57.16
C ASN A 3 -4.65 -26.51 -56.16
N MET A 4 -3.48 -26.04 -56.60
CA MET A 4 -2.33 -25.87 -55.72
C MET A 4 -1.81 -24.43 -55.81
N ASN A 5 -2.70 -23.45 -55.64
CA ASN A 5 -2.39 -22.03 -55.44
C ASN A 5 -3.56 -21.19 -54.85
N ARG A 6 -4.74 -21.79 -54.59
CA ARG A 6 -5.87 -21.08 -53.94
C ARG A 6 -5.87 -21.17 -52.41
N LEU A 7 -5.01 -22.01 -51.83
CA LEU A 7 -4.93 -22.20 -50.38
C LEU A 7 -4.00 -21.18 -49.68
N LYS A 8 -3.25 -20.35 -50.43
CA LYS A 8 -2.39 -19.31 -49.87
C LYS A 8 -2.84 -17.87 -50.18
N LEU A 9 -3.98 -17.68 -50.86
CA LEU A 9 -4.47 -16.37 -51.30
C LEU A 9 -5.83 -15.96 -50.71
N THR A 10 -6.35 -16.71 -49.73
CA THR A 10 -7.64 -16.42 -49.06
C THR A 10 -7.48 -16.40 -47.53
N ILE A 11 -6.33 -15.93 -47.03
CA ILE A 11 -6.11 -15.57 -45.61
C ILE A 11 -5.44 -14.18 -45.56
N PHE A 12 -5.90 -13.28 -46.43
CA PHE A 12 -5.40 -11.90 -46.49
C PHE A 12 -6.54 -10.86 -46.50
N LEU A 13 -7.80 -11.28 -46.32
CA LEU A 13 -8.93 -10.37 -46.44
C LEU A 13 -10.16 -10.94 -45.70
N CYS A 14 -10.14 -10.96 -44.35
CA CYS A 14 -11.39 -11.11 -43.57
C CYS A 14 -11.28 -10.89 -42.04
N LEU A 15 -10.19 -10.34 -41.48
CA LEU A 15 -10.17 -9.94 -40.07
C LEU A 15 -9.58 -8.53 -39.93
N LEU A 16 -10.10 -7.62 -40.76
CA LEU A 16 -9.96 -6.17 -40.62
C LEU A 16 -11.22 -5.59 -39.96
N GLU A 17 -11.76 -6.31 -38.96
CA GLU A 17 -12.96 -5.91 -38.21
C GLU A 17 -12.80 -6.32 -36.75
N PHE A 18 -11.88 -5.67 -36.03
CA PHE A 18 -12.05 -5.40 -34.60
C PHE A 18 -11.33 -4.09 -34.29
N MET A 19 -11.73 -3.06 -35.05
CA MET A 19 -11.46 -1.68 -34.71
C MET A 19 -12.50 -1.25 -33.66
N VAL A 20 -11.99 -0.62 -32.60
CA VAL A 20 -12.71 0.25 -31.66
C VAL A 20 -13.48 -0.46 -30.54
N LEU A 21 -12.77 -0.74 -29.45
CA LEU A 21 -13.28 -0.38 -28.12
C LEU A 21 -12.27 0.57 -27.46
N PRO A 22 -12.64 1.83 -27.19
CA PRO A 22 -11.83 2.69 -26.36
C PRO A 22 -12.02 2.17 -24.93
N ILE A 23 -11.11 1.31 -24.47
CA ILE A 23 -11.04 1.00 -23.05
C ILE A 23 -10.48 2.27 -22.38
N GLY A 24 -11.39 3.18 -22.06
CA GLY A 24 -11.14 4.35 -21.26
C GLY A 24 -10.73 3.93 -19.85
N TYR A 25 -9.43 3.79 -19.62
CA TYR A 25 -8.82 3.85 -18.30
C TYR A 25 -7.73 4.91 -18.32
N ALA A 26 -8.11 6.19 -18.20
CA ALA A 26 -7.28 7.22 -17.56
C ALA A 26 -8.01 8.58 -17.59
N GLN A 27 -9.17 8.67 -16.94
CA GLN A 27 -9.70 9.96 -16.51
C GLN A 27 -10.17 9.82 -15.06
N MET A 28 -9.22 9.65 -14.15
CA MET A 28 -9.41 10.07 -12.75
C MET A 28 -8.53 11.30 -12.54
N GLY A 29 -8.99 12.43 -13.06
CA GLY A 29 -8.54 13.72 -12.55
C GLY A 29 -8.87 13.82 -11.05
N PRO A 30 -8.06 14.52 -10.25
CA PRO A 30 -8.27 14.58 -8.80
C PRO A 30 -9.61 15.26 -8.49
N GLY A 31 -10.59 14.44 -8.11
CA GLY A 31 -11.89 14.89 -7.65
C GLY A 31 -11.79 15.76 -6.38
N PRO A 32 -12.80 16.59 -6.11
CA PRO A 32 -12.70 17.68 -5.14
C PRO A 32 -12.62 17.15 -3.70
N ARG A 33 -11.65 17.69 -2.93
CA ARG A 33 -11.33 17.43 -1.51
C ARG A 33 -10.51 16.18 -1.20
N GLN A 34 -9.35 16.03 -1.84
CA GLN A 34 -8.25 15.28 -1.23
C GLN A 34 -7.70 16.10 -0.04
N ARG A 35 -8.31 15.99 1.16
CA ARG A 35 -7.48 15.97 2.38
C ARG A 35 -6.46 14.89 2.08
N ALA A 36 -5.19 15.25 1.90
CA ALA A 36 -4.12 14.35 1.47
C ALA A 36 -4.26 13.01 2.21
N ARG A 37 -4.89 12.03 1.54
CA ARG A 37 -5.04 10.71 2.11
C ARG A 37 -3.67 10.11 1.89
N PHE A 38 -2.81 10.24 2.90
CA PHE A 38 -1.50 9.57 2.89
C PHE A 38 -1.68 8.06 2.64
N TYR A 39 -2.85 7.50 2.98
CA TYR A 39 -3.22 6.11 2.73
C TYR A 39 -4.02 5.94 1.42
N ASN A 40 -3.53 5.07 0.52
CA ASN A 40 -4.25 4.63 -0.67
C ASN A 40 -4.67 3.14 -0.51
N PRO A 41 -5.97 2.83 -0.30
CA PRO A 41 -6.43 1.44 -0.16
C PRO A 41 -6.15 0.57 -1.39
N ALA A 42 -6.08 1.15 -2.59
CA ALA A 42 -5.76 0.39 -3.81
C ALA A 42 -4.29 -0.06 -3.86
N ALA A 43 -3.42 0.52 -3.03
CA ALA A 43 -2.01 0.14 -2.90
C ALA A 43 -1.76 -0.73 -1.65
N GLU A 44 -2.82 -1.28 -1.04
CA GLU A 44 -2.70 -2.14 0.15
C GLU A 44 -2.00 -3.46 -0.19
N THR A 45 -1.10 -3.85 0.69
CA THR A 45 -0.32 -5.08 0.56
C THR A 45 -0.05 -5.64 1.96
N THR A 46 0.27 -6.94 2.02
CA THR A 46 0.66 -7.60 3.27
C THR A 46 2.06 -8.15 3.11
N VAL A 47 2.94 -7.80 4.05
CA VAL A 47 4.36 -8.12 4.00
C VAL A 47 4.80 -8.69 5.34
N LYS A 48 5.57 -9.78 5.29
CA LYS A 48 6.20 -10.39 6.45
C LYS A 48 7.66 -10.00 6.51
N GLY A 49 8.16 -9.75 7.71
CA GLY A 49 9.55 -9.41 7.90
C GLY A 49 9.96 -9.39 9.35
N THR A 50 11.22 -9.03 9.55
CA THR A 50 11.85 -8.90 10.85
C THR A 50 12.14 -7.43 11.12
N VAL A 51 11.81 -6.95 12.31
CA VAL A 51 12.15 -5.59 12.75
C VAL A 51 13.65 -5.51 12.94
N GLU A 52 14.33 -4.65 12.18
CA GLU A 52 15.75 -4.35 12.36
C GLU A 52 15.94 -3.18 13.33
N GLU A 53 15.04 -2.20 13.30
CA GLU A 53 15.14 -1.00 14.11
C GLU A 53 13.76 -0.40 14.40
N VAL A 54 13.62 0.19 15.60
CA VAL A 54 12.45 0.97 16.01
C VAL A 54 12.90 2.41 16.20
N ARG A 55 12.33 3.32 15.43
CA ARG A 55 12.65 4.75 15.47
C ARG A 55 11.44 5.56 15.93
N THR A 56 11.71 6.61 16.69
CA THR A 56 10.72 7.64 16.98
C THR A 56 11.08 8.90 16.20
N VAL A 57 10.21 9.31 15.30
CA VAL A 57 10.39 10.46 14.43
C VAL A 57 9.48 11.58 14.90
N THR A 58 10.07 12.72 15.26
CA THR A 58 9.31 13.91 15.66
C THR A 58 8.74 14.60 14.43
N GLY A 59 7.42 14.58 14.29
CA GLY A 59 6.69 15.27 13.23
C GLY A 59 6.47 16.76 13.51
N ARG A 60 5.95 17.48 12.51
CA ARG A 60 5.60 18.91 12.62
C ARG A 60 4.50 19.12 13.68
N GLY A 61 4.77 19.92 14.69
CA GLY A 61 3.83 20.17 15.80
C GLY A 61 4.08 19.29 17.03
N GLY A 62 5.25 18.65 17.13
CA GLY A 62 5.69 17.97 18.36
C GLY A 62 5.11 16.59 18.60
N TRP A 63 4.39 16.02 17.62
CA TRP A 63 3.90 14.65 17.71
C TRP A 63 5.01 13.68 17.31
N ASN A 64 5.17 12.63 18.11
CA ASN A 64 6.17 11.59 17.90
C ASN A 64 5.54 10.41 17.15
N GLY A 65 5.98 10.15 15.92
CA GLY A 65 5.59 8.98 15.13
C GLY A 65 6.53 7.81 15.37
N THR A 66 6.01 6.60 15.52
CA THR A 66 6.79 5.36 15.56
C THR A 66 6.94 4.79 14.16
N HIS A 67 8.19 4.56 13.77
CA HIS A 67 8.61 3.99 12.49
C HIS A 67 9.39 2.70 12.75
N LEU A 68 9.15 1.66 11.95
CA LEU A 68 9.94 0.44 11.99
C LEU A 68 10.74 0.32 10.71
N THR A 69 12.04 0.09 10.83
CA THR A 69 12.82 -0.44 9.72
C THR A 69 12.64 -1.96 9.73
N MET A 70 11.93 -2.49 8.73
CA MET A 70 11.62 -3.90 8.62
C MET A 70 12.36 -4.51 7.45
N LYS A 71 13.08 -5.61 7.69
CA LYS A 71 13.71 -6.40 6.65
C LYS A 71 12.79 -7.53 6.20
N THR A 72 12.58 -7.58 4.89
CA THR A 72 11.85 -8.64 4.20
C THR A 72 12.82 -9.57 3.49
N ALA A 73 12.33 -10.56 2.74
CA ALA A 73 13.19 -11.44 1.94
C ALA A 73 14.01 -10.66 0.91
N ASP A 74 13.43 -9.62 0.31
CA ASP A 74 14.00 -8.96 -0.87
C ASP A 74 14.63 -7.59 -0.57
N LYS A 75 14.11 -6.89 0.45
CA LYS A 75 14.47 -5.50 0.74
C LYS A 75 14.17 -5.07 2.17
N THR A 76 14.71 -3.92 2.54
CA THR A 76 14.37 -3.22 3.79
C THR A 76 13.35 -2.12 3.49
N ILE A 77 12.31 -2.02 4.32
CA ILE A 77 11.17 -1.11 4.13
C ILE A 77 10.94 -0.32 5.43
N ASP A 78 10.63 0.97 5.31
CA ASP A 78 10.18 1.78 6.44
C ASP A 78 8.67 1.60 6.67
N VAL A 79 8.25 1.31 7.90
CA VAL A 79 6.84 1.05 8.24
C VAL A 79 6.35 2.13 9.20
N HIS A 80 5.37 2.92 8.75
CA HIS A 80 4.81 4.04 9.50
C HIS A 80 3.62 3.57 10.32
N LEU A 81 3.81 3.40 11.62
CA LEU A 81 2.77 2.90 12.51
C LEU A 81 1.79 4.01 12.91
N GLY A 82 2.31 5.19 13.25
CA GLY A 82 1.52 6.30 13.76
C GLY A 82 2.07 6.84 15.08
N PRO A 83 1.28 7.59 15.87
CA PRO A 83 1.75 8.22 17.09
C PRO A 83 2.22 7.23 18.15
N ALA A 84 3.40 7.44 18.71
CA ALA A 84 3.96 6.63 19.79
C ALA A 84 3.04 6.53 21.02
N SER A 85 2.31 7.61 21.31
CA SER A 85 1.31 7.65 22.39
C SER A 85 0.17 6.65 22.18
N PHE A 86 -0.26 6.43 20.93
CA PHE A 86 -1.31 5.47 20.61
C PHE A 86 -0.83 4.03 20.81
N LEU A 87 0.39 3.71 20.38
CA LEU A 87 0.99 2.39 20.58
C LEU A 87 1.14 2.08 22.08
N LYS A 88 1.64 3.05 22.85
CA LYS A 88 1.75 2.94 24.31
C LYS A 88 0.39 2.70 24.98
N GLN A 89 -0.67 3.40 24.56
CA GLN A 89 -2.02 3.20 25.09
C GLN A 89 -2.57 1.79 24.77
N LYS A 90 -2.19 1.22 23.63
CA LYS A 90 -2.56 -0.16 23.25
C LYS A 90 -1.69 -1.23 23.90
N GLY A 91 -0.65 -0.85 24.65
CA GLY A 91 0.28 -1.79 25.27
C GLY A 91 1.13 -2.57 24.26
N PHE A 92 1.17 -2.12 23.00
CA PHE A 92 1.83 -2.85 21.92
C PHE A 92 3.23 -2.29 21.70
N THR A 93 4.25 -3.14 21.86
CA THR A 93 5.67 -2.76 21.74
C THR A 93 6.39 -3.62 20.71
N PHE A 94 7.36 -2.98 20.06
CA PHE A 94 8.22 -3.59 19.06
C PHE A 94 9.66 -3.54 19.53
N ALA A 95 10.42 -4.56 19.19
CA ALA A 95 11.84 -4.69 19.46
C ALA A 95 12.56 -5.23 18.21
N LYS A 96 13.86 -4.95 18.12
CA LYS A 96 14.71 -5.57 17.10
C LYS A 96 14.65 -7.10 17.22
N GLY A 97 14.48 -7.78 16.10
CA GLY A 97 14.34 -9.23 16.02
C GLY A 97 12.89 -9.72 16.03
N ASP A 98 11.91 -8.86 16.32
CA ASP A 98 10.50 -9.25 16.24
C ASP A 98 10.12 -9.63 14.80
N GLN A 99 9.50 -10.81 14.65
CA GLN A 99 8.86 -11.20 13.40
C GLN A 99 7.43 -10.69 13.36
N ILE A 100 7.11 -9.91 12.33
CA ILE A 100 5.81 -9.26 12.18
C ILE A 100 5.24 -9.46 10.78
N GLU A 101 3.92 -9.41 10.70
CA GLU A 101 3.16 -9.32 9.45
C GLU A 101 2.46 -7.96 9.43
N VAL A 102 2.75 -7.14 8.43
CA VAL A 102 2.21 -5.79 8.30
C VAL A 102 1.29 -5.76 7.09
N THR A 103 0.04 -5.35 7.31
CA THR A 103 -0.89 -5.00 6.23
C THR A 103 -1.01 -3.49 6.17
N GLY A 104 -0.77 -2.89 5.01
CA GLY A 104 -0.83 -1.44 4.82
C GLY A 104 -0.65 -1.00 3.39
N ALA A 105 -0.81 0.30 3.14
CA ALA A 105 -0.66 0.89 1.82
C ALA A 105 0.81 1.23 1.53
N LYS A 106 1.29 0.85 0.34
CA LYS A 106 2.58 1.33 -0.16
C LYS A 106 2.52 2.83 -0.42
N ALA A 107 3.57 3.52 -0.01
CA ALA A 107 3.76 4.94 -0.21
C ALA A 107 5.24 5.23 -0.47
N GLU A 108 5.52 6.40 -1.02
CA GLU A 108 6.87 6.88 -1.22
C GLU A 108 7.08 8.14 -0.38
N PHE A 109 8.13 8.14 0.43
CA PHE A 109 8.51 9.30 1.25
C PHE A 109 9.98 9.63 0.99
N GLY A 110 10.24 10.82 0.45
CA GLY A 110 11.62 11.30 0.22
C GLY A 110 12.44 10.40 -0.71
N GLY A 111 11.83 9.76 -1.70
CA GLY A 111 12.49 8.85 -2.63
C GLY A 111 12.70 7.43 -2.10
N SER A 112 12.19 7.11 -0.91
CA SER A 112 12.25 5.76 -0.32
C SER A 112 10.85 5.16 -0.16
N GLU A 113 10.75 3.85 -0.40
CA GLU A 113 9.50 3.11 -0.22
C GLU A 113 9.19 2.94 1.27
N ALA A 114 7.94 3.22 1.63
CA ALA A 114 7.41 2.99 2.96
C ALA A 114 6.05 2.29 2.89
N ILE A 115 5.66 1.67 4.00
CA ILE A 115 4.32 1.13 4.19
C ILE A 115 3.64 1.89 5.31
N ILE A 116 2.48 2.47 5.02
CA ILE A 116 1.62 3.06 6.04
C ILE A 116 0.75 1.95 6.60
N ALA A 117 1.05 1.52 7.82
CA ALA A 117 0.45 0.31 8.38
C ALA A 117 -1.04 0.52 8.72
N ARG A 118 -1.93 -0.31 8.17
CA ARG A 118 -3.32 -0.41 8.65
C ARG A 118 -3.40 -1.33 9.86
N GLU A 119 -2.65 -2.42 9.81
CA GLU A 119 -2.66 -3.48 10.80
C GLU A 119 -1.28 -4.13 10.90
N VAL A 120 -0.89 -4.51 12.12
CA VAL A 120 0.35 -5.25 12.37
C VAL A 120 0.03 -6.45 13.26
N LYS A 121 0.51 -7.62 12.86
CA LYS A 121 0.43 -8.85 13.66
C LYS A 121 1.81 -9.23 14.16
N LYS A 122 1.88 -9.62 15.43
CA LYS A 122 3.09 -10.13 16.11
C LYS A 122 2.67 -11.33 16.95
N GLY A 123 3.07 -12.53 16.53
CA GLY A 123 2.58 -13.76 17.16
C GLY A 123 1.06 -13.89 17.06
N SER A 124 0.39 -14.00 18.21
CA SER A 124 -1.08 -14.04 18.30
C SER A 124 -1.72 -12.65 18.45
N GLU A 125 -0.94 -11.60 18.65
CA GLU A 125 -1.45 -10.25 18.88
C GLU A 125 -1.62 -9.49 17.56
N THR A 126 -2.71 -8.73 17.46
CA THR A 126 -3.02 -7.89 16.28
C THR A 126 -3.28 -6.46 16.71
N LEU A 127 -2.47 -5.53 16.21
CA LEU A 127 -2.62 -4.10 16.38
C LEU A 127 -3.26 -3.49 15.13
N VAL A 128 -4.52 -3.08 15.23
CA VAL A 128 -5.19 -2.34 14.17
C VAL A 128 -5.02 -0.83 14.40
N LEU A 129 -4.36 -0.16 13.44
CA LEU A 129 -3.99 1.25 13.50
C LEU A 129 -4.96 2.14 12.71
N ARG A 130 -5.46 1.66 11.56
CA ARG A 130 -6.35 2.39 10.64
C ARG A 130 -7.54 1.52 10.23
N ASP A 131 -8.64 2.13 9.79
CA ASP A 131 -9.74 1.40 9.14
C ASP A 131 -9.43 1.06 7.67
N ALA A 132 -10.35 0.38 6.98
CA ALA A 132 -10.19 -0.02 5.58
C ALA A 132 -10.09 1.19 4.62
N GLN A 133 -10.53 2.37 5.04
CA GLN A 133 -10.41 3.61 4.28
C GLN A 133 -9.13 4.39 4.63
N GLY A 134 -8.28 3.84 5.49
CA GLY A 134 -7.04 4.46 5.94
C GLY A 134 -7.22 5.50 7.04
N ILE A 135 -8.41 5.61 7.64
CA ILE A 135 -8.69 6.59 8.70
C ILE A 135 -8.03 6.08 9.99
N PRO A 136 -7.14 6.88 10.61
CA PRO A 136 -6.47 6.44 11.81
C PRO A 136 -7.38 6.36 13.03
N LYS A 137 -7.19 5.34 13.87
CA LYS A 137 -7.98 5.18 15.10
C LYS A 137 -7.75 6.27 16.15
N TRP A 138 -6.64 7.01 16.04
CA TRP A 138 -6.35 8.18 16.90
C TRP A 138 -6.90 9.49 16.35
N SER A 139 -7.58 9.51 15.20
CA SER A 139 -8.09 10.74 14.56
C SER A 139 -9.23 11.44 15.34
N GLY A 140 -9.51 11.01 16.57
CA GLY A 140 -10.37 11.75 17.51
C GLY A 140 -11.75 12.05 16.94
N GLY A 141 -12.39 11.07 16.29
CA GLY A 141 -13.79 11.19 15.88
C GLY A 141 -14.10 12.44 15.06
N TRP A 142 -13.25 12.84 14.10
CA TRP A 142 -13.67 13.80 13.05
C TRP A 142 -14.63 13.12 12.05
N ARG A 143 -15.72 12.58 12.59
CA ARG A 143 -16.99 12.31 11.94
C ARG A 143 -18.04 12.99 12.83
N ARG A 144 -18.22 14.29 12.64
CA ARG A 144 -19.55 14.87 12.74
C ARG A 144 -20.05 15.03 11.32
#